data_AF-A0A923UHH0-F1
#
_entry.id   AF-A0A923UHH0-F1
#
_cell.length_a   1.000
_cell.length_b   1.000
_cell.length_c   1.000
_cell.angle_alpha   90.00
_cell.angle_beta   90.00
_cell.angle_gamma   90.00
#
_symmetry.space_group_name_H-M   'P 1'
#
loop_
_entity.id
_entity.type
_entity.pdbx_description
1 polymer ?
#
loop_
_entity_poly.entity_id
_entity_poly.type
_entity_poly.pdbx_seq_one_letter_code
_entity_poly.pdbx_strand_id
1 'polypeptide(L)'
;MSKKIIFFLLLTFVTISLSAQKKKATASFETVFSDKPKLVVGIVVDQMRYDFLYRYSEKYSSGGFKRLMNEGFNCRNNHYDYAPTVTAAGHAAIFTGSIPAIDGIIGNEWFNQKTGKSVYCVEDTSVRTVGSDSKAGLMSPKNLLVSTITDQLRIANNFQSKTIGIALKDRGSILPAGHTANGAYWFDSKNGSFITSTFYMNDLPQWVKDFNALKMPQKYMAEGWKTLLPIEQYTESTADNQLYESKLPGEKTPTFPHELAAQSGVNLLEVIRTTPFGNTLTKDFALAAIKNENLGKSPKTDFLTVSFSSTDYVGHSFGPNSIESEDTYLRLDKDIAEILTTLDNTLGKDNYLVFLSADHGVADVPGFWQSQKLPSGVFNTSDSMKEIKSALKIAFGEGEFIRATDNSQIYLNENIMREKKISYAQIHEVVRQTLLKREDVADVIDLHNLANSTLPEYQLNYVKNGLNPRRSGDIMIVLNPSWFEGRVQGTTHGSLYRYDTHVPLLFYGWKVKTGETTIRTNISDIAPTVADFLNILEPNGSIGNVISGVKK
;
A
#
# COMPACT_ATOMS: atom_id res chain seq x y z
N MET A 1 -14.27 114.99 26.83
CA MET A 1 -13.67 113.88 27.61
C MET A 1 -14.79 112.89 27.92
N SER A 2 -14.87 111.75 27.21
CA SER A 2 -14.47 110.40 27.70
C SER A 2 -15.29 109.91 28.90
N LYS A 3 -15.89 108.72 28.98
CA LYS A 3 -16.10 107.53 28.12
C LYS A 3 -17.13 106.65 28.88
N LYS A 4 -17.95 105.90 28.14
CA LYS A 4 -18.74 104.76 28.63
C LYS A 4 -17.82 103.63 29.09
N ILE A 5 -18.17 102.87 30.14
CA ILE A 5 -17.69 101.48 30.33
C ILE A 5 -18.84 100.57 30.75
N ILE A 6 -19.03 99.56 29.90
CA ILE A 6 -19.87 98.37 29.96
C ILE A 6 -19.11 97.33 30.81
N PHE A 7 -19.77 96.64 31.74
CA PHE A 7 -19.15 95.52 32.47
C PHE A 7 -19.60 94.18 31.88
N PHE A 8 -18.60 93.32 31.64
CA PHE A 8 -18.63 92.10 30.86
C PHE A 8 -19.08 90.90 31.70
N LEU A 9 -19.95 90.06 31.13
CA LEU A 9 -20.30 88.72 31.63
C LEU A 9 -19.15 87.76 31.27
N LEU A 10 -18.57 87.06 32.24
CA LEU A 10 -17.61 85.98 31.99
C LEU A 10 -18.30 84.63 32.26
N LEU A 11 -18.73 83.97 31.19
CA LEU A 11 -19.21 82.58 31.20
C LEU A 11 -17.99 81.66 30.98
N THR A 12 -17.61 80.89 31.99
CA THR A 12 -16.59 79.85 31.88
C THR A 12 -17.18 78.60 31.22
N PHE A 13 -16.71 78.31 30.00
CA PHE A 13 -16.95 77.05 29.31
C PHE A 13 -16.15 75.92 29.99
N VAL A 14 -16.83 74.94 30.58
CA VAL A 14 -16.22 73.65 30.94
C VAL A 14 -16.49 72.68 29.79
N THR A 15 -15.44 72.33 29.05
CA THR A 15 -15.47 71.30 28.01
C THR A 15 -15.55 69.92 28.67
N ILE A 16 -16.72 69.28 28.61
CA ILE A 16 -16.88 67.86 28.96
C ILE A 16 -16.46 67.03 27.75
N SER A 17 -15.24 66.50 27.77
CA SER A 17 -14.78 65.52 26.79
C SER A 17 -15.43 64.16 27.09
N LEU A 18 -16.41 63.79 26.27
CA LEU A 18 -16.99 62.45 26.19
C LEU A 18 -15.88 61.44 25.87
N SER A 19 -15.45 60.67 26.87
CA SER A 19 -14.68 59.44 26.64
C SER A 19 -15.66 58.32 26.34
N ALA A 20 -15.91 58.06 25.06
CA ALA A 20 -16.58 56.84 24.61
C ALA A 20 -15.72 55.64 25.04
N GLN A 21 -16.14 54.92 26.08
CA GLN A 21 -15.57 53.63 26.42
C GLN A 21 -15.82 52.68 25.25
N LYS A 22 -14.80 52.48 24.40
CA LYS A 22 -14.76 51.34 23.49
C LYS A 22 -14.97 50.09 24.35
N LYS A 23 -16.07 49.38 24.12
CA LYS A 23 -16.26 48.01 24.63
C LYS A 23 -14.98 47.26 24.29
N LYS A 24 -14.21 46.91 25.32
CA LYS A 24 -13.10 45.97 25.21
C LYS A 24 -13.73 44.69 24.68
N ALA A 25 -13.47 44.36 23.41
CA ALA A 25 -13.85 43.06 22.88
C ALA A 25 -13.19 42.03 23.81
N THR A 26 -14.00 41.35 24.61
CA THR A 26 -13.60 40.08 25.20
C THR A 26 -13.24 39.21 24.02
N ALA A 27 -11.95 38.98 23.81
CA ALA A 27 -11.50 37.91 22.94
C ALA A 27 -12.16 36.64 23.49
N SER A 28 -13.20 36.17 22.79
CA SER A 28 -13.62 34.79 22.94
C SER A 28 -12.37 33.98 22.64
N PHE A 29 -11.89 33.22 23.61
CA PHE A 29 -11.04 32.08 23.28
C PHE A 29 -11.90 31.22 22.35
N GLU A 30 -11.70 31.37 21.04
CA GLU A 30 -12.12 30.34 20.11
C GLU A 30 -11.52 29.04 20.66
N THR A 31 -12.36 28.03 20.82
CA THR A 31 -11.92 26.71 21.23
C THR A 31 -10.76 26.30 20.33
N VAL A 32 -9.55 26.28 20.89
CA VAL A 32 -8.30 25.86 20.22
C VAL A 32 -8.37 24.39 19.78
N PHE A 33 -9.39 23.67 20.21
CA PHE A 33 -9.72 22.34 19.73
C PHE A 33 -10.22 22.43 18.29
N SER A 34 -9.27 22.30 17.35
CA SER A 34 -9.54 22.11 15.93
C SER A 34 -10.60 21.03 15.74
N ASP A 35 -11.62 21.34 14.93
CA ASP A 35 -12.45 20.33 14.29
C ASP A 35 -11.56 19.22 13.69
N LYS A 36 -12.09 18.00 13.58
CA LYS A 36 -11.44 16.86 12.92
C LYS A 36 -12.25 16.49 11.68
N PRO A 37 -11.68 15.85 10.65
CA PRO A 37 -12.49 15.29 9.58
C PRO A 37 -13.48 14.27 10.18
N LYS A 38 -14.67 14.16 9.59
CA LYS A 38 -15.64 13.14 9.98
C LYS A 38 -15.18 11.74 9.58
N LEU A 39 -14.48 11.63 8.45
CA LEU A 39 -13.97 10.38 7.92
C LEU A 39 -12.55 10.56 7.36
N VAL A 40 -11.66 9.63 7.64
CA VAL A 40 -10.40 9.45 6.90
C VAL A 40 -10.56 8.27 5.95
N VAL A 41 -10.12 8.42 4.70
CA VAL A 41 -10.09 7.35 3.71
C VAL A 41 -8.65 7.15 3.23
N GLY A 42 -8.06 6.01 3.59
CA GLY A 42 -6.77 5.58 3.09
C GLY A 42 -6.95 4.67 1.87
N ILE A 43 -6.51 5.13 0.70
CA ILE A 43 -6.56 4.37 -0.54
C ILE A 43 -5.16 3.84 -0.86
N VAL A 44 -5.04 2.54 -1.07
CA VAL A 44 -3.81 1.91 -1.57
C VAL A 44 -4.12 1.31 -2.93
N VAL A 45 -3.37 1.72 -3.96
CA VAL A 45 -3.44 1.09 -5.29
C VAL A 45 -2.26 0.13 -5.40
N ASP A 46 -2.55 -1.17 -5.37
CA ASP A 46 -1.54 -2.22 -5.31
C ASP A 46 -0.67 -2.17 -6.58
N GLN A 47 0.66 -2.19 -6.44
CA GLN A 47 1.60 -2.13 -7.57
C GLN A 47 1.55 -0.83 -8.43
N MET A 48 1.09 0.30 -7.87
CA MET A 48 1.06 1.58 -8.61
C MET A 48 2.39 2.32 -8.56
N ARG A 49 3.10 2.36 -9.70
CA ARG A 49 4.24 3.25 -9.90
C ARG A 49 3.79 4.71 -9.95
N TYR A 50 4.67 5.60 -9.47
CA TYR A 50 4.41 7.04 -9.52
C TYR A 50 4.10 7.56 -10.93
N ASP A 51 4.79 7.05 -11.96
CA ASP A 51 4.67 7.54 -13.33
C ASP A 51 3.29 7.28 -13.95
N PHE A 52 2.49 6.35 -13.43
CA PHE A 52 1.12 6.09 -13.92
C PHE A 52 0.16 7.27 -13.70
N LEU A 53 0.45 8.17 -12.75
CA LEU A 53 -0.29 9.42 -12.60
C LEU A 53 -0.17 10.34 -13.83
N TYR A 54 0.96 10.27 -14.53
CA TYR A 54 1.29 11.14 -15.65
C TYR A 54 1.19 10.42 -16.99
N ARG A 55 1.63 9.17 -17.05
CA ARG A 55 1.67 8.39 -18.29
C ARG A 55 0.29 8.28 -18.92
N TYR A 56 -0.75 8.15 -18.12
CA TYR A 56 -2.14 8.02 -18.58
C TYR A 56 -2.97 9.29 -18.35
N SER A 57 -2.34 10.42 -17.97
CA SER A 57 -3.05 11.60 -17.51
C SER A 57 -4.04 12.13 -18.53
N GLU A 58 -3.70 12.14 -19.81
CA GLU A 58 -4.56 12.70 -20.85
C GLU A 58 -5.89 11.95 -21.00
N LYS A 59 -5.95 10.69 -20.58
CA LYS A 59 -7.15 9.84 -20.64
C LYS A 59 -7.93 9.73 -19.34
N TYR A 60 -7.36 10.18 -18.23
CA TYR A 60 -8.08 10.24 -16.95
C TYR A 60 -9.18 11.29 -16.98
N SER A 61 -10.28 10.98 -16.29
CA SER A 61 -11.36 11.90 -16.00
C SER A 61 -10.90 13.03 -15.07
N SER A 62 -11.65 14.13 -15.02
CA SER A 62 -11.37 15.22 -14.08
C SER A 62 -11.68 14.86 -12.63
N GLY A 63 -12.43 13.78 -12.38
CA GLY A 63 -12.97 13.43 -11.07
C GLY A 63 -12.12 12.45 -10.25
N GLY A 64 -11.20 11.71 -10.89
CA GLY A 64 -10.37 10.68 -10.25
C GLY A 64 -8.98 11.18 -9.86
N PHE A 65 -7.92 10.61 -10.44
CA PHE A 65 -6.53 10.95 -10.12
C PHE A 65 -6.22 12.42 -10.35
N LYS A 66 -6.72 13.01 -11.45
CA LYS A 66 -6.55 14.45 -11.72
C LYS A 66 -7.13 15.32 -10.60
N ARG A 67 -8.25 14.93 -10.00
CA ARG A 67 -8.85 15.66 -8.89
C ARG A 67 -7.94 15.67 -7.67
N LEU A 68 -7.42 14.50 -7.30
CA LEU A 68 -6.47 14.36 -6.19
C LEU A 68 -5.19 15.19 -6.43
N MET A 69 -4.66 15.18 -7.65
CA MET A 69 -3.45 15.93 -8.01
C MET A 69 -3.68 17.45 -8.06
N ASN A 70 -4.75 17.91 -8.70
CA ASN A 70 -4.96 19.33 -8.99
C ASN A 70 -5.56 20.11 -7.82
N GLU A 71 -6.34 19.44 -6.97
CA GLU A 71 -7.02 20.07 -5.84
C GLU A 71 -6.42 19.68 -4.49
N GLY A 72 -5.58 18.65 -4.45
CA GLY A 72 -4.90 18.13 -3.26
C GLY A 72 -3.41 18.51 -3.19
N PHE A 73 -2.66 17.72 -2.44
CA PHE A 73 -1.21 17.85 -2.30
C PHE A 73 -0.50 16.63 -2.88
N ASN A 74 0.39 16.85 -3.86
CA ASN A 74 1.13 15.79 -4.54
C ASN A 74 2.60 15.69 -4.07
N CYS A 75 2.94 14.61 -3.38
CA CYS A 75 4.31 14.29 -2.98
C CYS A 75 5.02 13.52 -4.11
N ARG A 76 5.73 14.26 -4.97
CA ARG A 76 6.26 13.76 -6.24
C ARG A 76 7.43 12.78 -6.11
N ASN A 77 8.05 12.75 -4.94
CA ASN A 77 9.31 12.04 -4.67
C ASN A 77 9.16 11.12 -3.44
N ASN A 78 8.02 10.42 -3.37
CA ASN A 78 7.69 9.50 -2.27
C ASN A 78 8.23 8.10 -2.51
N HIS A 79 9.02 7.57 -1.57
CA HIS A 79 9.66 6.26 -1.74
C HIS A 79 9.57 5.36 -0.52
N TYR A 80 9.63 4.06 -0.77
CA TYR A 80 10.02 3.09 0.25
C TYR A 80 11.49 3.27 0.63
N ASP A 81 11.76 3.24 1.93
CA ASP A 81 13.09 3.30 2.55
C ASP A 81 13.52 1.95 3.16
N TYR A 82 12.89 0.87 2.73
CA TYR A 82 13.22 -0.52 3.05
C TYR A 82 13.04 -1.44 1.84
N ALA A 83 13.55 -2.65 1.94
CA ALA A 83 13.24 -3.75 1.03
C ALA A 83 13.13 -5.09 1.80
N PRO A 84 12.34 -6.06 1.34
CA PRO A 84 11.65 -6.08 0.05
C PRO A 84 10.38 -5.21 0.01
N THR A 85 10.13 -4.57 -1.13
CA THR A 85 8.90 -3.81 -1.41
C THR A 85 7.80 -4.74 -1.92
N VAL A 86 7.16 -5.47 -1.01
CA VAL A 86 6.07 -6.41 -1.32
C VAL A 86 4.79 -6.06 -0.58
N THR A 87 3.66 -6.54 -1.09
CA THR A 87 2.31 -6.15 -0.66
C THR A 87 2.12 -6.07 0.86
N ALA A 88 2.44 -7.13 1.60
CA ALA A 88 2.23 -7.16 3.06
C ALA A 88 3.03 -6.09 3.78
N ALA A 89 4.33 -5.99 3.47
CA ALA A 89 5.22 -5.00 4.08
C ALA A 89 4.75 -3.58 3.74
N GLY A 90 4.43 -3.32 2.47
CA GLY A 90 3.93 -2.02 1.99
C GLY A 90 2.67 -1.56 2.72
N HIS A 91 1.66 -2.42 2.79
CA HIS A 91 0.42 -2.12 3.51
C HIS A 91 0.65 -1.89 5.01
N ALA A 92 1.55 -2.65 5.65
CA ALA A 92 1.91 -2.41 7.05
C ALA A 92 2.59 -1.05 7.23
N ALA A 93 3.60 -0.71 6.42
CA ALA A 93 4.37 0.52 6.55
C ALA A 93 3.52 1.78 6.37
N ILE A 94 2.63 1.81 5.37
CA ILE A 94 1.73 2.95 5.10
C ILE A 94 0.91 3.32 6.36
N PHE A 95 0.40 2.33 7.07
CA PHE A 95 -0.54 2.55 8.18
C PHE A 95 0.12 2.53 9.56
N THR A 96 1.35 2.05 9.68
CA THR A 96 2.11 2.08 10.93
C THR A 96 3.10 3.23 11.00
N GLY A 97 3.45 3.83 9.86
CA GLY A 97 4.58 4.77 9.79
C GLY A 97 5.91 4.12 10.15
N SER A 98 5.98 2.79 10.08
CA SER A 98 7.09 1.97 10.54
C SER A 98 7.76 1.25 9.35
N ILE A 99 8.67 0.35 9.68
CA ILE A 99 9.47 -0.45 8.75
C ILE A 99 9.48 -1.91 9.20
N PRO A 100 9.76 -2.87 8.30
CA PRO A 100 9.74 -4.29 8.63
C PRO A 100 10.64 -4.73 9.79
N ALA A 101 11.77 -4.04 10.00
CA ALA A 101 12.64 -4.27 11.14
C ALA A 101 11.92 -4.08 12.50
N ILE A 102 10.90 -3.21 12.55
CA ILE A 102 10.16 -2.81 13.75
C ILE A 102 8.75 -3.40 13.77
N ASP A 103 7.96 -3.20 12.71
CA ASP A 103 6.58 -3.73 12.61
C ASP A 103 6.53 -5.25 12.44
N GLY A 104 7.64 -5.84 12.00
CA GLY A 104 7.87 -7.27 11.83
C GLY A 104 7.37 -7.87 10.51
N ILE A 105 6.63 -7.15 9.67
CA ILE A 105 6.09 -7.67 8.41
C ILE A 105 7.17 -7.57 7.32
N ILE A 106 8.05 -8.57 7.25
CA ILE A 106 9.22 -8.59 6.35
C ILE A 106 8.94 -9.11 4.93
N GLY A 107 7.72 -9.55 4.66
CA GLY A 107 7.36 -10.18 3.40
C GLY A 107 5.92 -10.64 3.38
N ASN A 108 5.45 -11.09 2.22
CA ASN A 108 4.16 -11.77 2.10
C ASN A 108 4.18 -13.12 2.85
N GLU A 109 5.35 -13.77 2.83
CA GLU A 109 5.69 -14.96 3.59
C GLU A 109 7.10 -14.79 4.17
N TRP A 110 7.44 -15.60 5.17
CA TRP A 110 8.81 -15.80 5.61
C TRP A 110 8.99 -17.17 6.27
N PHE A 111 10.24 -17.66 6.31
CA PHE A 111 10.54 -18.91 6.99
C PHE A 111 10.78 -18.68 8.49
N ASN A 112 10.04 -19.39 9.33
CA ASN A 112 10.26 -19.39 10.77
C ASN A 112 11.29 -20.46 11.17
N GLN A 113 12.52 -20.04 11.43
CA GLN A 113 13.64 -20.91 11.85
C GLN A 113 13.30 -21.78 13.08
N LYS A 114 12.50 -21.27 14.03
CA LYS A 114 12.13 -21.98 15.26
C LYS A 114 11.17 -23.14 14.99
N THR A 115 10.19 -22.94 14.10
CA THR A 115 9.17 -23.96 13.80
C THR A 115 9.50 -24.80 12.58
N GLY A 116 10.44 -24.36 11.74
CA GLY A 116 10.81 -25.01 10.49
C GLY A 116 9.73 -24.91 9.40
N LYS A 117 8.91 -23.86 9.40
CA LYS A 117 7.76 -23.71 8.49
C LYS A 117 7.71 -22.31 7.88
N SER A 118 7.19 -22.19 6.65
CA SER A 118 6.76 -20.90 6.11
C SER A 118 5.60 -20.36 6.96
N VAL A 119 5.58 -19.04 7.16
CA VAL A 119 4.53 -18.29 7.82
C VAL A 119 4.00 -17.28 6.83
N TYR A 120 2.72 -17.37 6.50
CA TYR A 120 2.04 -16.33 5.72
C TYR A 120 1.72 -15.13 6.61
N CYS A 121 1.90 -13.92 6.07
CA CYS A 121 1.97 -12.68 6.84
C CYS A 121 0.80 -12.45 7.80
N VAL A 122 -0.42 -12.82 7.42
CA VAL A 122 -1.62 -12.67 8.24
C VAL A 122 -2.24 -14.01 8.65
N GLU A 123 -1.56 -15.14 8.43
CA GLU A 123 -2.10 -16.47 8.79
C GLU A 123 -2.32 -16.61 10.28
N ASP A 124 -3.54 -16.99 10.67
CA ASP A 124 -3.91 -17.34 12.02
C ASP A 124 -4.85 -18.54 12.13
N THR A 125 -4.26 -19.69 12.43
CA THR A 125 -4.99 -20.94 12.64
C THR A 125 -5.79 -21.00 13.95
N SER A 126 -5.69 -19.98 14.81
CA SER A 126 -6.48 -19.89 16.04
C SER A 126 -7.87 -19.29 15.84
N VAL A 127 -8.11 -18.61 14.71
CA VAL A 127 -9.41 -18.03 14.33
C VAL A 127 -10.09 -18.87 13.26
N ARG A 128 -11.33 -18.54 12.92
CA ARG A 128 -12.13 -19.26 11.89
C ARG A 128 -12.65 -18.29 10.85
N THR A 129 -12.90 -18.80 9.65
CA THR A 129 -13.56 -18.08 8.57
C THR A 129 -15.00 -17.73 8.93
N VAL A 130 -15.41 -16.49 8.61
CA VAL A 130 -16.77 -15.97 8.79
C VAL A 130 -17.27 -15.46 7.44
N GLY A 131 -18.39 -16.00 6.97
CA GLY A 131 -18.96 -15.72 5.63
C GLY A 131 -18.68 -16.78 4.56
N SER A 132 -17.90 -17.82 4.89
CA SER A 132 -17.58 -18.96 4.02
C SER A 132 -17.14 -20.16 4.87
N ASP A 133 -17.05 -21.34 4.26
CA ASP A 133 -16.53 -22.58 4.83
C ASP A 133 -15.09 -22.89 4.33
N SER A 134 -14.43 -21.93 3.66
CA SER A 134 -13.05 -22.03 3.21
C SER A 134 -12.04 -21.83 4.35
N LYS A 135 -10.75 -22.07 4.08
CA LYS A 135 -9.64 -21.68 4.98
C LYS A 135 -9.16 -20.25 4.75
N ALA A 136 -9.75 -19.51 3.80
CA ALA A 136 -9.32 -18.16 3.44
C ALA A 136 -9.55 -17.16 4.59
N GLY A 137 -10.35 -17.51 5.59
CA GLY A 137 -10.59 -16.69 6.78
C GLY A 137 -9.76 -17.08 8.01
N LEU A 138 -8.81 -18.01 7.91
CA LEU A 138 -7.86 -18.31 9.00
C LEU A 138 -6.78 -17.21 9.06
N MET A 139 -7.21 -15.96 9.22
CA MET A 139 -6.37 -14.77 9.07
C MET A 139 -6.65 -13.75 10.18
N SER A 140 -5.60 -13.10 10.69
CA SER A 140 -5.68 -12.03 11.71
C SER A 140 -4.44 -11.13 11.67
N PRO A 141 -4.44 -9.95 12.31
CA PRO A 141 -3.28 -9.06 12.34
C PRO A 141 -2.19 -9.52 13.32
N LYS A 142 -2.25 -10.74 13.90
CA LYS A 142 -1.39 -11.16 15.03
C LYS A 142 0.12 -11.04 14.81
N ASN A 143 0.56 -11.03 13.56
CA ASN A 143 1.99 -10.96 13.22
C ASN A 143 2.48 -9.51 13.15
N LEU A 144 1.59 -8.51 13.06
CA LEU A 144 1.94 -7.11 13.13
C LEU A 144 2.32 -6.77 14.58
N LEU A 145 3.52 -6.23 14.79
CA LEU A 145 4.08 -6.04 16.14
C LEU A 145 3.77 -4.66 16.75
N VAL A 146 3.20 -3.76 15.96
CA VAL A 146 3.00 -2.34 16.29
C VAL A 146 1.56 -1.94 16.00
N SER A 147 1.05 -0.93 16.70
CA SER A 147 -0.24 -0.31 16.38
C SER A 147 -0.20 0.32 14.99
N THR A 148 -1.37 0.51 14.38
CA THR A 148 -1.56 1.35 13.19
C THR A 148 -2.10 2.73 13.56
N ILE A 149 -2.17 3.66 12.58
CA ILE A 149 -2.85 4.95 12.73
C ILE A 149 -4.35 4.76 12.97
N THR A 150 -4.92 3.68 12.42
CA THR A 150 -6.31 3.26 12.65
C THR A 150 -6.50 2.80 14.10
N ASP A 151 -5.55 2.04 14.67
CA ASP A 151 -5.55 1.69 16.10
C ASP A 151 -5.44 2.93 16.99
N GLN A 152 -4.52 3.85 16.67
CA GLN A 152 -4.35 5.10 17.43
C GLN A 152 -5.59 5.99 17.38
N LEU A 153 -6.30 6.04 16.24
CA LEU A 153 -7.58 6.74 16.16
C LEU A 153 -8.61 6.16 17.12
N ARG A 154 -8.74 4.82 17.14
CA ARG A 154 -9.69 4.17 18.06
C ARG A 154 -9.30 4.41 19.51
N ILE A 155 -8.01 4.27 19.87
CA ILE A 155 -7.50 4.54 21.22
C ILE A 155 -7.82 5.98 21.64
N ALA A 156 -7.47 6.97 20.81
CA ALA A 156 -7.69 8.39 21.10
C ALA A 156 -9.16 8.77 21.28
N ASN A 157 -10.07 7.98 20.70
CA ASN A 157 -11.52 8.20 20.78
C ASN A 157 -12.24 7.24 21.73
N ASN A 158 -11.50 6.52 22.58
CA ASN A 158 -12.04 5.50 23.49
C ASN A 158 -12.94 4.50 22.74
N PHE A 159 -12.46 4.03 21.59
CA PHE A 159 -13.06 3.04 20.71
C PHE A 159 -14.44 3.40 20.12
N GLN A 160 -14.85 4.67 20.20
CA GLN A 160 -16.10 5.17 19.60
C GLN A 160 -16.01 5.40 18.08
N SER A 161 -14.79 5.53 17.54
CA SER A 161 -14.55 5.53 16.09
C SER A 161 -14.85 4.16 15.48
N LYS A 162 -15.38 4.17 14.26
CA LYS A 162 -15.42 2.99 13.39
C LYS A 162 -14.18 2.91 12.50
N THR A 163 -13.60 1.72 12.41
CA THR A 163 -12.51 1.40 11.48
C THR A 163 -12.90 0.20 10.64
N ILE A 164 -12.85 0.34 9.32
CA ILE A 164 -13.15 -0.74 8.36
C ILE A 164 -12.05 -0.85 7.31
N GLY A 165 -11.52 -2.07 7.11
CA GLY A 165 -10.61 -2.40 6.02
C GLY A 165 -11.28 -3.24 4.93
N ILE A 166 -10.95 -2.94 3.67
CA ILE A 166 -11.53 -3.58 2.48
C ILE A 166 -10.43 -3.80 1.44
N ALA A 167 -10.32 -5.01 0.93
CA ALA A 167 -9.45 -5.35 -0.20
C ALA A 167 -9.88 -6.66 -0.85
N LEU A 168 -9.35 -7.02 -2.01
CA LEU A 168 -9.48 -8.40 -2.49
C LEU A 168 -8.53 -9.34 -1.72
N LYS A 169 -7.32 -8.87 -1.41
CA LYS A 169 -6.29 -9.61 -0.66
C LYS A 169 -6.53 -9.45 0.84
N ASP A 170 -6.49 -10.53 1.61
CA ASP A 170 -6.60 -10.51 3.08
C ASP A 170 -5.61 -9.51 3.73
N ARG A 171 -4.32 -9.59 3.40
CA ARG A 171 -3.24 -8.72 3.88
C ARG A 171 -3.44 -7.25 3.55
N GLY A 172 -4.07 -6.95 2.40
CA GLY A 172 -4.41 -5.59 2.00
C GLY A 172 -5.59 -4.98 2.76
N SER A 173 -6.38 -5.81 3.44
CA SER A 173 -7.49 -5.40 4.30
C SER A 173 -7.09 -5.38 5.78
N ILE A 174 -6.44 -6.44 6.24
CA ILE A 174 -6.10 -6.71 7.65
C ILE A 174 -5.03 -5.76 8.17
N LEU A 175 -3.92 -5.59 7.44
CA LEU A 175 -2.78 -4.80 7.92
C LEU A 175 -3.09 -3.30 8.02
N PRO A 176 -3.82 -2.68 7.05
CA PRO A 176 -4.30 -1.31 7.19
C PRO A 176 -5.32 -1.10 8.32
N ALA A 177 -6.22 -2.08 8.53
CA ALA A 177 -7.28 -1.98 9.53
C ALA A 177 -6.74 -2.05 10.96
N GLY A 178 -5.62 -2.75 11.17
CA GLY A 178 -4.97 -2.87 12.47
C GLY A 178 -5.65 -3.85 13.42
N HIS A 179 -5.20 -3.84 14.68
CA HIS A 179 -5.58 -4.80 15.71
C HIS A 179 -6.99 -4.59 16.23
N THR A 180 -7.43 -3.35 16.19
CA THR A 180 -8.63 -2.91 16.88
C THR A 180 -9.76 -2.62 15.91
N ALA A 181 -9.71 -3.01 14.63
CA ALA A 181 -10.76 -2.66 13.67
C ALA A 181 -12.17 -3.17 14.07
N ASN A 182 -13.22 -2.48 13.61
CA ASN A 182 -14.59 -3.01 13.71
C ASN A 182 -14.85 -4.12 12.69
N GLY A 183 -14.13 -4.10 11.56
CA GLY A 183 -14.16 -5.17 10.57
C GLY A 183 -13.05 -5.00 9.54
N ALA A 184 -12.49 -6.12 9.10
CA ALA A 184 -11.69 -6.19 7.89
C ALA A 184 -12.34 -7.24 6.98
N TYR A 185 -12.57 -6.88 5.73
CA TYR A 185 -13.24 -7.73 4.74
C TYR A 185 -12.32 -8.00 3.55
N TRP A 186 -12.27 -9.25 3.13
CA TRP A 186 -11.51 -9.67 1.95
C TRP A 186 -12.26 -10.70 1.12
N PHE A 187 -11.86 -10.83 -0.14
CA PHE A 187 -12.58 -11.62 -1.12
C PHE A 187 -12.18 -13.10 -1.06
N ASP A 188 -13.17 -13.99 -0.99
CA ASP A 188 -13.01 -15.44 -1.08
C ASP A 188 -13.50 -15.95 -2.45
N SER A 189 -12.56 -16.37 -3.30
CA SER A 189 -12.87 -16.89 -4.63
C SER A 189 -13.51 -18.28 -4.61
N LYS A 190 -13.64 -18.95 -3.46
CA LYS A 190 -14.41 -20.19 -3.34
C LYS A 190 -15.89 -19.98 -3.70
N ASN A 191 -16.47 -18.87 -3.26
CA ASN A 191 -17.90 -18.57 -3.46
C ASN A 191 -18.16 -17.13 -3.96
N GLY A 192 -17.13 -16.31 -4.09
CA GLY A 192 -17.22 -14.93 -4.60
C GLY A 192 -17.74 -13.96 -3.55
N SER A 193 -17.59 -14.28 -2.27
CA SER A 193 -18.08 -13.44 -1.17
C SER A 193 -16.95 -12.61 -0.56
N PHE A 194 -17.28 -11.42 -0.05
CA PHE A 194 -16.47 -10.80 0.98
C PHE A 194 -16.69 -11.54 2.31
N ILE A 195 -15.59 -11.96 2.90
CA ILE A 195 -15.52 -12.71 4.16
C ILE A 195 -14.70 -11.93 5.19
N THR A 196 -14.70 -12.43 6.42
CA THR A 196 -13.83 -11.97 7.51
C THR A 196 -13.42 -13.18 8.38
N SER A 197 -12.88 -12.93 9.57
CA SER A 197 -12.54 -13.96 10.54
C SER A 197 -13.14 -13.70 11.92
N THR A 198 -13.14 -14.74 12.76
CA THR A 198 -13.56 -14.63 14.17
C THR A 198 -12.65 -13.76 15.02
N PHE A 199 -11.56 -13.22 14.47
CA PHE A 199 -10.82 -12.12 15.11
C PHE A 199 -11.70 -10.86 15.23
N TYR A 200 -12.50 -10.56 14.20
CA TYR A 200 -13.28 -9.33 14.11
C TYR A 200 -14.71 -9.51 14.61
N MET A 201 -15.36 -10.61 14.22
CA MET A 201 -16.77 -10.84 14.52
C MET A 201 -17.15 -12.32 14.39
N ASN A 202 -18.24 -12.72 15.03
CA ASN A 202 -18.72 -14.12 14.96
C ASN A 202 -19.65 -14.40 13.78
N ASP A 203 -20.24 -13.37 13.18
CA ASP A 203 -21.15 -13.46 12.05
C ASP A 203 -21.05 -12.20 11.20
N LEU A 204 -21.29 -12.33 9.89
CA LEU A 204 -21.27 -11.17 8.98
C LEU A 204 -22.46 -10.24 9.28
N PRO A 205 -22.27 -8.91 9.22
CA PRO A 205 -23.39 -7.97 9.25
C PRO A 205 -24.36 -8.24 8.10
N GLN A 206 -25.64 -7.94 8.32
CA GLN A 206 -26.67 -8.20 7.33
C GLN A 206 -26.36 -7.53 5.98
N TRP A 207 -25.84 -6.30 5.98
CA TRP A 207 -25.50 -5.59 4.75
C TRP A 207 -24.39 -6.30 3.93
N VAL A 208 -23.46 -7.00 4.58
CA VAL A 208 -22.41 -7.79 3.90
C VAL A 208 -23.03 -9.04 3.29
N LYS A 209 -23.93 -9.71 4.02
CA LYS A 209 -24.69 -10.86 3.50
C LYS A 209 -25.53 -10.47 2.28
N ASP A 210 -26.21 -9.34 2.37
CA ASP A 210 -27.04 -8.79 1.29
C ASP A 210 -26.18 -8.44 0.07
N PHE A 211 -25.01 -7.81 0.28
CA PHE A 211 -24.06 -7.53 -0.80
C PHE A 211 -23.57 -8.82 -1.47
N ASN A 212 -23.14 -9.81 -0.69
CA ASN A 212 -22.69 -11.09 -1.22
C ASN A 212 -23.80 -11.82 -1.99
N ALA A 213 -25.05 -11.69 -1.56
CA ALA A 213 -26.21 -12.27 -2.25
C ALA A 213 -26.47 -11.64 -3.63
N LEU A 214 -25.95 -10.43 -3.92
CA LEU A 214 -26.03 -9.82 -5.25
C LEU A 214 -25.23 -10.58 -6.30
N LYS A 215 -24.24 -11.39 -5.89
CA LYS A 215 -23.36 -12.18 -6.78
C LYS A 215 -22.76 -11.32 -7.90
N MET A 216 -22.29 -10.12 -7.52
CA MET A 216 -21.68 -9.17 -8.45
C MET A 216 -20.46 -9.74 -9.19
N PRO A 217 -19.56 -10.54 -8.57
CA PRO A 217 -18.44 -11.11 -9.29
C PRO A 217 -18.87 -11.92 -10.52
N GLN A 218 -19.90 -12.77 -10.38
CA GLN A 218 -20.42 -13.56 -11.48
C GLN A 218 -21.02 -12.68 -12.59
N LYS A 219 -21.65 -11.57 -12.24
CA LYS A 219 -22.23 -10.63 -13.21
C LYS A 219 -21.14 -9.92 -14.01
N TYR A 220 -20.13 -9.37 -13.36
CA TYR A 220 -19.03 -8.69 -14.06
C TYR A 220 -18.27 -9.64 -14.97
N MET A 221 -17.96 -10.85 -14.49
CA MET A 221 -17.24 -11.83 -15.31
C MET A 221 -18.05 -12.25 -16.55
N ALA A 222 -19.39 -12.27 -16.47
CA ALA A 222 -20.23 -12.57 -17.62
C ALA A 222 -20.23 -11.48 -18.72
N GLU A 223 -19.80 -10.26 -18.41
CA GLU A 223 -19.70 -9.16 -19.39
C GLU A 223 -18.47 -9.30 -20.30
N GLY A 224 -17.49 -10.12 -19.91
CA GLY A 224 -16.16 -10.18 -20.54
C GLY A 224 -15.38 -8.89 -20.32
N TRP A 225 -14.13 -8.86 -20.77
CA TRP A 225 -13.29 -7.66 -20.66
C TRP A 225 -12.90 -7.13 -22.04
N LYS A 226 -13.48 -5.97 -22.36
CA LYS A 226 -13.16 -5.15 -23.54
C LYS A 226 -12.52 -3.85 -23.08
N THR A 227 -11.66 -3.28 -23.90
CA THR A 227 -11.07 -1.96 -23.61
C THR A 227 -12.16 -0.89 -23.46
N LEU A 228 -11.99 0.00 -22.49
CA LEU A 228 -12.91 1.09 -22.17
C LEU A 228 -12.97 2.13 -23.29
N LEU A 229 -11.81 2.50 -23.83
CA LEU A 229 -11.65 3.27 -25.05
C LEU A 229 -11.48 2.35 -26.27
N PRO A 230 -11.64 2.85 -27.49
CA PRO A 230 -11.19 2.14 -28.69
C PRO A 230 -9.71 1.75 -28.56
N ILE A 231 -9.37 0.50 -28.90
CA ILE A 231 -8.05 -0.09 -28.62
C ILE A 231 -6.89 0.68 -29.29
N GLU A 232 -7.15 1.32 -30.43
CA GLU A 232 -6.21 2.17 -31.15
C GLU A 232 -5.81 3.44 -30.38
N GLN A 233 -6.57 3.81 -29.34
CA GLN A 233 -6.25 4.96 -28.50
C GLN A 233 -5.25 4.62 -27.40
N TYR A 234 -4.90 3.34 -27.16
CA TYR A 234 -3.96 2.91 -26.11
C TYR A 234 -2.49 3.11 -26.55
N THR A 235 -2.16 4.33 -26.98
CA THR A 235 -0.85 4.70 -27.54
C THR A 235 0.30 4.74 -26.54
N GLU A 236 0.01 4.57 -25.25
CA GLU A 236 0.95 4.56 -24.13
C GLU A 236 1.29 3.13 -23.70
N SER A 237 0.73 2.14 -24.42
CA SER A 237 0.94 0.71 -24.24
C SER A 237 1.62 0.10 -25.47
N THR A 238 2.19 -1.10 -25.31
CA THR A 238 2.71 -1.92 -26.40
C THR A 238 1.56 -2.49 -27.25
N ALA A 239 1.90 -3.11 -28.38
CA ALA A 239 0.90 -3.80 -29.17
C ALA A 239 0.28 -4.97 -28.38
N ASP A 240 -0.99 -5.24 -28.60
CA ASP A 240 -1.84 -6.15 -27.81
C ASP A 240 -1.32 -7.60 -27.66
N ASN A 241 -0.53 -8.12 -28.58
CA ASN A 241 -0.05 -9.50 -28.51
C ASN A 241 1.46 -9.55 -28.30
N GLN A 242 1.91 -9.62 -27.04
CA GLN A 242 3.33 -9.77 -26.71
C GLN A 242 3.65 -11.16 -26.18
N LEU A 243 4.83 -11.68 -26.55
CA LEU A 243 5.33 -12.98 -26.05
C LEU A 243 5.62 -12.96 -24.55
N TYR A 244 5.85 -11.78 -24.00
CA TYR A 244 6.18 -11.55 -22.60
C TYR A 244 4.96 -11.22 -21.74
N GLU A 245 3.75 -11.25 -22.30
CA GLU A 245 2.49 -11.17 -21.55
C GLU A 245 1.95 -12.57 -21.26
N SER A 246 1.38 -12.76 -20.06
CA SER A 246 0.72 -14.00 -19.66
C SER A 246 -0.70 -14.07 -20.19
N LYS A 247 -1.17 -15.28 -20.47
CA LYS A 247 -2.55 -15.51 -20.91
C LYS A 247 -3.46 -15.65 -19.70
N LEU A 248 -4.69 -15.13 -19.78
CA LEU A 248 -5.70 -15.48 -18.79
C LEU A 248 -6.06 -16.97 -18.92
N PRO A 249 -6.50 -17.61 -17.81
CA PRO A 249 -6.90 -19.01 -17.85
C PRO A 249 -7.95 -19.28 -18.92
N GLY A 250 -7.60 -20.17 -19.86
CA GLY A 250 -8.50 -20.56 -20.94
C GLY A 250 -8.32 -19.81 -22.26
N GLU A 251 -7.44 -18.82 -22.32
CA GLU A 251 -7.16 -18.07 -23.53
C GLU A 251 -5.96 -18.62 -24.32
N LYS A 252 -5.96 -18.37 -25.64
CA LYS A 252 -4.88 -18.81 -26.54
C LYS A 252 -3.78 -17.77 -26.69
N THR A 253 -4.13 -16.49 -26.57
CA THR A 253 -3.28 -15.31 -26.70
C THR A 253 -3.66 -14.31 -25.61
N PRO A 254 -2.72 -13.46 -25.15
CA PRO A 254 -3.02 -12.40 -24.18
C PRO A 254 -3.55 -11.17 -24.93
N THR A 255 -4.73 -11.25 -25.55
CA THR A 255 -5.21 -10.21 -26.47
C THR A 255 -6.66 -9.90 -26.25
N PHE A 256 -7.04 -8.64 -26.38
CA PHE A 256 -8.44 -8.24 -26.34
C PHE A 256 -9.26 -8.74 -27.55
N PRO A 257 -10.58 -8.98 -27.38
CA PRO A 257 -11.32 -8.98 -26.12
C PRO A 257 -11.09 -10.26 -25.31
N HIS A 258 -11.06 -10.15 -23.98
CA HIS A 258 -10.98 -11.32 -23.09
C HIS A 258 -12.38 -11.89 -22.83
N GLU A 259 -12.63 -13.08 -23.37
CA GLU A 259 -13.86 -13.83 -23.16
C GLU A 259 -13.76 -14.56 -21.82
N LEU A 260 -14.13 -13.88 -20.73
CA LEU A 260 -14.10 -14.37 -19.34
C LEU A 260 -15.17 -15.45 -19.05
N ALA A 261 -15.32 -16.40 -19.96
CA ALA A 261 -16.36 -17.41 -19.96
C ALA A 261 -16.02 -18.61 -19.06
N ALA A 262 -17.06 -19.30 -18.58
CA ALA A 262 -16.89 -20.49 -17.75
C ALA A 262 -16.26 -21.62 -18.56
N GLN A 263 -15.05 -22.00 -18.18
CA GLN A 263 -14.33 -23.14 -18.76
C GLN A 263 -14.15 -24.24 -17.72
N SER A 264 -14.11 -25.50 -18.17
CA SER A 264 -13.88 -26.63 -17.27
C SER A 264 -12.53 -26.48 -16.57
N GLY A 265 -12.52 -26.57 -15.23
CA GLY A 265 -11.31 -26.42 -14.42
C GLY A 265 -10.86 -24.98 -14.14
N VAL A 266 -11.54 -23.97 -14.70
CA VAL A 266 -11.23 -22.55 -14.43
C VAL A 266 -12.17 -22.01 -13.35
N ASN A 267 -11.59 -21.53 -12.24
CA ASN A 267 -12.35 -20.77 -11.26
C ASN A 267 -12.45 -19.30 -11.70
N LEU A 268 -13.54 -18.91 -12.36
CA LEU A 268 -13.77 -17.52 -12.77
C LEU A 268 -13.73 -16.53 -11.60
N LEU A 269 -14.12 -16.97 -10.41
CA LEU A 269 -14.06 -16.13 -9.23
C LEU A 269 -12.64 -15.90 -8.76
N GLU A 270 -11.64 -16.69 -9.19
CA GLU A 270 -10.24 -16.34 -9.00
C GLU A 270 -9.76 -15.38 -10.10
N VAL A 271 -10.18 -15.60 -11.35
CA VAL A 271 -9.80 -14.77 -12.50
C VAL A 271 -10.20 -13.30 -12.33
N ILE A 272 -11.31 -13.00 -11.63
CA ILE A 272 -11.74 -11.61 -11.39
C ILE A 272 -10.65 -10.74 -10.77
N ARG A 273 -9.74 -11.31 -9.96
CA ARG A 273 -8.61 -10.59 -9.36
C ARG A 273 -7.69 -10.00 -10.42
N THR A 274 -7.54 -10.68 -11.56
CA THR A 274 -6.72 -10.27 -12.72
C THR A 274 -7.55 -9.52 -13.77
N THR A 275 -8.61 -8.83 -13.35
CA THR A 275 -9.39 -7.95 -14.23
C THR A 275 -9.73 -6.64 -13.51
N PRO A 276 -10.04 -5.55 -14.23
CA PRO A 276 -10.49 -4.29 -13.62
C PRO A 276 -11.72 -4.46 -12.73
N PHE A 277 -12.55 -5.48 -12.98
CA PHE A 277 -13.77 -5.73 -12.23
C PHE A 277 -13.54 -6.08 -10.77
N GLY A 278 -12.36 -6.59 -10.40
CA GLY A 278 -11.98 -6.77 -9.00
C GLY A 278 -11.85 -5.44 -8.25
N ASN A 279 -11.35 -4.39 -8.91
CA ASN A 279 -11.32 -3.03 -8.36
C ASN A 279 -12.72 -2.44 -8.27
N THR A 280 -13.55 -2.59 -9.31
CA THR A 280 -14.94 -2.14 -9.29
C THR A 280 -15.75 -2.82 -8.19
N LEU A 281 -15.56 -4.13 -7.98
CA LEU A 281 -16.15 -4.89 -6.88
C LEU A 281 -15.73 -4.33 -5.51
N THR A 282 -14.45 -4.01 -5.36
CA THR A 282 -13.87 -3.42 -4.13
C THR A 282 -14.48 -2.03 -3.87
N LYS A 283 -14.60 -1.20 -4.91
CA LYS A 283 -15.27 0.10 -4.83
C LYS A 283 -16.74 -0.04 -4.42
N ASP A 284 -17.49 -0.93 -5.06
CA ASP A 284 -18.91 -1.14 -4.74
C ASP A 284 -19.12 -1.60 -3.30
N PHE A 285 -18.22 -2.46 -2.79
CA PHE A 285 -18.23 -2.86 -1.39
C PHE A 285 -17.88 -1.70 -0.44
N ALA A 286 -16.92 -0.84 -0.80
CA ALA A 286 -16.59 0.35 -0.04
C ALA A 286 -17.74 1.37 0.02
N LEU A 287 -18.45 1.59 -1.09
CA LEU A 287 -19.64 2.44 -1.11
C LEU A 287 -20.77 1.86 -0.24
N ALA A 288 -20.95 0.53 -0.29
CA ALA A 288 -21.90 -0.17 0.57
C ALA A 288 -21.53 -0.03 2.06
N ALA A 289 -20.25 -0.11 2.42
CA ALA A 289 -19.76 0.09 3.77
C ALA A 289 -20.01 1.54 4.25
N ILE A 290 -19.63 2.55 3.46
CA ILE A 290 -19.89 3.98 3.79
C ILE A 290 -21.36 4.20 4.12
N LYS A 291 -22.26 3.66 3.30
CA LYS A 291 -23.71 3.80 3.47
C LYS A 291 -24.22 3.06 4.72
N ASN A 292 -23.96 1.76 4.82
CA ASN A 292 -24.62 0.90 5.81
C ASN A 292 -23.98 1.01 7.20
N GLU A 293 -22.71 1.37 7.28
CA GLU A 293 -22.01 1.60 8.54
C GLU A 293 -22.12 3.06 9.01
N ASN A 294 -22.75 3.92 8.20
CA ASN A 294 -22.87 5.36 8.46
C ASN A 294 -21.50 6.01 8.73
N LEU A 295 -20.48 5.62 7.97
CA LEU A 295 -19.12 6.13 8.16
C LEU A 295 -19.08 7.65 7.98
N GLY A 296 -18.46 8.35 8.93
CA GLY A 296 -18.44 9.81 8.98
C GLY A 296 -19.70 10.44 9.58
N LYS A 297 -20.62 9.63 10.14
CA LYS A 297 -21.75 10.12 10.93
C LYS A 297 -21.67 9.72 12.40
N SER A 298 -20.59 9.03 12.80
CA SER A 298 -20.29 8.73 14.21
C SER A 298 -19.99 10.03 14.99
N PRO A 299 -20.07 10.02 16.33
CA PRO A 299 -19.69 11.17 17.16
C PRO A 299 -18.20 11.54 17.08
N LYS A 300 -17.37 10.63 16.56
CA LYS A 300 -15.92 10.74 16.40
C LYS A 300 -15.55 10.44 14.96
N THR A 301 -14.37 10.90 14.54
CA THR A 301 -13.81 10.58 13.23
C THR A 301 -13.77 9.07 13.00
N ASP A 302 -14.27 8.60 11.87
CA ASP A 302 -14.17 7.22 11.42
C ASP A 302 -12.99 7.04 10.44
N PHE A 303 -12.60 5.81 10.17
CA PHE A 303 -11.53 5.47 9.22
C PHE A 303 -11.95 4.33 8.29
N LEU A 304 -11.84 4.55 6.99
CA LEU A 304 -12.00 3.54 5.96
C LEU A 304 -10.67 3.31 5.24
N THR A 305 -10.23 2.05 5.12
CA THR A 305 -9.06 1.68 4.32
C THR A 305 -9.50 0.83 3.13
N VAL A 306 -9.11 1.22 1.92
CA VAL A 306 -9.49 0.53 0.68
C VAL A 306 -8.25 0.22 -0.13
N SER A 307 -7.98 -1.06 -0.37
CA SER A 307 -6.88 -1.51 -1.22
C SER A 307 -7.41 -2.08 -2.54
N PHE A 308 -7.03 -1.43 -3.64
CA PHE A 308 -7.36 -1.84 -5.00
C PHE A 308 -6.31 -2.81 -5.51
N SER A 309 -6.62 -4.11 -5.43
CA SER A 309 -5.64 -5.18 -5.66
C SER A 309 -5.50 -5.58 -7.14
N SER A 310 -6.45 -5.26 -8.02
CA SER A 310 -6.43 -5.81 -9.38
C SER A 310 -5.30 -5.26 -10.24
N THR A 311 -4.81 -4.04 -9.96
CA THR A 311 -3.67 -3.44 -10.66
C THR A 311 -2.41 -4.31 -10.52
N ASP A 312 -2.21 -4.92 -9.36
CA ASP A 312 -1.10 -5.84 -9.10
C ASP A 312 -1.25 -7.18 -9.81
N TYR A 313 -2.43 -7.80 -9.76
CA TYR A 313 -2.67 -9.06 -10.47
C TYR A 313 -2.56 -8.90 -11.99
N VAL A 314 -3.13 -7.82 -12.54
CA VAL A 314 -3.01 -7.46 -13.95
C VAL A 314 -1.54 -7.17 -14.30
N GLY A 315 -0.86 -6.34 -13.52
CA GLY A 315 0.55 -6.03 -13.73
C GLY A 315 1.43 -7.28 -13.67
N HIS A 316 1.26 -8.17 -12.69
CA HIS A 316 1.96 -9.44 -12.64
C HIS A 316 1.75 -10.32 -13.87
N SER A 317 0.59 -10.25 -14.51
CA SER A 317 0.25 -11.08 -15.65
C SER A 317 0.78 -10.49 -16.96
N PHE A 318 0.57 -9.19 -17.17
CA PHE A 318 0.79 -8.53 -18.47
C PHE A 318 1.96 -7.53 -18.45
N GLY A 319 2.29 -6.97 -17.29
CA GLY A 319 3.34 -5.98 -17.12
C GLY A 319 2.89 -4.55 -17.35
N PRO A 320 3.68 -3.56 -16.90
CA PRO A 320 3.25 -2.17 -16.83
C PRO A 320 3.13 -1.49 -18.20
N ASN A 321 3.52 -2.12 -19.29
CA ASN A 321 3.42 -1.55 -20.65
C ASN A 321 2.25 -2.13 -21.44
N SER A 322 1.45 -3.02 -20.86
CA SER A 322 0.33 -3.70 -21.52
C SER A 322 -0.92 -2.82 -21.63
N ILE A 323 -1.75 -3.10 -22.64
CA ILE A 323 -3.07 -2.48 -22.82
C ILE A 323 -3.96 -2.80 -21.62
N GLU A 324 -3.86 -4.01 -21.08
CA GLU A 324 -4.55 -4.50 -19.89
C GLU A 324 -4.26 -3.63 -18.66
N SER A 325 -3.00 -3.26 -18.44
CA SER A 325 -2.62 -2.37 -17.35
C SER A 325 -3.19 -0.97 -17.55
N GLU A 326 -3.05 -0.39 -18.75
CA GLU A 326 -3.61 0.92 -19.05
C GLU A 326 -5.13 0.96 -18.85
N ASP A 327 -5.88 0.00 -19.41
CA ASP A 327 -7.34 -0.07 -19.27
C ASP A 327 -7.77 -0.21 -17.80
N THR A 328 -7.01 -1.00 -17.02
CA THR A 328 -7.23 -1.14 -15.58
C THR A 328 -7.11 0.20 -14.85
N TYR A 329 -6.11 1.01 -15.17
CA TYR A 329 -5.94 2.35 -14.58
C TYR A 329 -7.01 3.35 -15.04
N LEU A 330 -7.42 3.31 -16.31
CA LEU A 330 -8.50 4.17 -16.81
C LEU A 330 -9.85 3.88 -16.13
N ARG A 331 -10.12 2.60 -15.83
CA ARG A 331 -11.32 2.19 -15.08
C ARG A 331 -11.20 2.52 -13.60
N LEU A 332 -10.03 2.29 -13.00
CA LEU A 332 -9.77 2.65 -11.60
C LEU A 332 -9.92 4.17 -11.37
N ASP A 333 -9.51 5.01 -12.31
CA ASP A 333 -9.73 6.47 -12.24
C ASP A 333 -11.21 6.81 -12.07
N LYS A 334 -12.10 6.12 -12.81
CA LYS A 334 -13.55 6.30 -12.70
C LYS A 334 -14.10 5.76 -11.37
N ASP A 335 -13.59 4.62 -10.90
CA ASP A 335 -13.98 4.06 -9.60
C ASP A 335 -13.58 5.00 -8.44
N ILE A 336 -12.39 5.60 -8.49
CA ILE A 336 -11.94 6.61 -7.52
C ILE A 336 -12.82 7.87 -7.61
N ALA A 337 -13.15 8.33 -8.81
CA ALA A 337 -14.04 9.47 -9.01
C ALA A 337 -15.42 9.26 -8.35
N GLU A 338 -15.95 8.04 -8.42
CA GLU A 338 -17.23 7.69 -7.80
C GLU A 338 -17.15 7.66 -6.26
N ILE A 339 -16.04 7.17 -5.69
CA ILE A 339 -15.79 7.26 -4.24
C ILE A 339 -15.77 8.71 -3.79
N LEU A 340 -14.98 9.57 -4.45
CA LEU A 340 -14.87 10.98 -4.08
C LEU A 340 -16.21 11.71 -4.22
N THR A 341 -16.95 11.44 -5.30
CA THR A 341 -18.31 11.99 -5.51
C THR A 341 -19.27 11.53 -4.42
N THR A 342 -19.20 10.26 -4.00
CA THR A 342 -20.03 9.75 -2.90
C THR A 342 -19.69 10.44 -1.58
N LEU A 343 -18.40 10.65 -1.29
CA LEU A 343 -17.97 11.37 -0.08
C LEU A 343 -18.45 12.83 -0.09
N ASP A 344 -18.38 13.52 -1.22
CA ASP A 344 -18.93 14.88 -1.36
C ASP A 344 -20.42 14.93 -1.07
N ASN A 345 -21.18 14.01 -1.66
CA ASN A 345 -22.64 13.97 -1.51
C ASN A 345 -23.09 13.56 -0.10
N THR A 346 -22.29 12.74 0.60
CA THR A 346 -22.66 12.20 1.91
C THR A 346 -22.15 13.03 3.08
N LEU A 347 -20.94 13.59 2.97
CA LEU A 347 -20.25 14.30 4.05
C LEU A 347 -19.95 15.76 3.70
N GLY A 348 -19.74 16.08 2.43
CA GLY A 348 -19.19 17.34 1.95
C GLY A 348 -17.65 17.34 1.91
N LYS A 349 -17.07 17.93 0.87
CA LYS A 349 -15.62 17.96 0.59
C LYS A 349 -14.75 18.38 1.79
N ASP A 350 -15.24 19.34 2.58
CA ASP A 350 -14.51 19.87 3.73
C ASP A 350 -14.72 19.04 5.01
N ASN A 351 -15.22 17.81 4.93
CA ASN A 351 -15.48 16.94 6.08
C ASN A 351 -14.79 15.57 6.03
N TYR A 352 -14.01 15.27 4.99
CA TYR A 352 -13.24 14.02 4.91
C TYR A 352 -11.80 14.28 4.48
N LEU A 353 -10.87 13.46 4.98
CA LEU A 353 -9.47 13.45 4.55
C LEU A 353 -9.23 12.19 3.72
N VAL A 354 -8.61 12.33 2.55
CA VAL A 354 -8.15 11.21 1.72
C VAL A 354 -6.63 11.26 1.64
N PHE A 355 -5.99 10.10 1.74
CA PHE A 355 -4.66 9.90 1.19
C PHE A 355 -4.67 8.71 0.25
N LEU A 356 -3.92 8.81 -0.85
CA LEU A 356 -3.71 7.73 -1.82
C LEU A 356 -2.23 7.45 -1.97
N SER A 357 -1.85 6.18 -1.86
CA SER A 357 -0.49 5.70 -2.14
C SER A 357 -0.50 4.30 -2.77
N ALA A 358 0.66 3.65 -2.84
CA ALA A 358 0.83 2.28 -3.32
C ALA A 358 1.73 1.50 -2.35
N ASP A 359 1.48 0.20 -2.22
CA ASP A 359 2.28 -0.72 -1.40
C ASP A 359 3.66 -1.04 -2.01
N HIS A 360 3.82 -0.81 -3.31
CA HIS A 360 5.08 -0.81 -4.06
C HIS A 360 4.85 -0.33 -5.51
N GLY A 361 5.95 -0.09 -6.22
CA GLY A 361 5.97 0.03 -7.68
C GLY A 361 6.12 -1.33 -8.36
N VAL A 362 6.74 -1.35 -9.53
CA VAL A 362 7.00 -2.58 -10.29
C VAL A 362 8.08 -2.42 -11.35
N ALA A 363 8.83 -3.48 -11.61
CA ALA A 363 9.73 -3.55 -12.76
C ALA A 363 8.95 -3.64 -14.09
N ASP A 364 9.56 -3.17 -15.17
CA ASP A 364 9.09 -3.53 -16.51
C ASP A 364 9.37 -5.01 -16.78
N VAL A 365 8.65 -5.58 -17.75
CA VAL A 365 8.85 -6.99 -18.14
C VAL A 365 10.22 -7.15 -18.82
N PRO A 366 11.04 -8.16 -18.48
CA PRO A 366 12.35 -8.35 -19.09
C PRO A 366 12.28 -8.54 -20.61
N GLY A 367 11.28 -9.28 -21.10
CA GLY A 367 11.05 -9.45 -22.54
C GLY A 367 10.79 -8.12 -23.27
N PHE A 368 10.09 -7.16 -22.64
CA PHE A 368 9.90 -5.81 -23.18
C PHE A 368 11.24 -5.07 -23.25
N TRP A 369 12.02 -5.04 -22.17
CA TRP A 369 13.33 -4.39 -22.14
C TRP A 369 14.30 -4.98 -23.17
N GLN A 370 14.37 -6.32 -23.26
CA GLN A 370 15.19 -7.01 -24.27
C GLN A 370 14.78 -6.64 -25.69
N SER A 371 13.48 -6.50 -25.99
CA SER A 371 13.00 -6.04 -27.30
C SER A 371 13.48 -4.62 -27.65
N GLN A 372 13.76 -3.81 -26.63
CA GLN A 372 14.30 -2.45 -26.75
C GLN A 372 15.83 -2.40 -26.58
N LYS A 373 16.51 -3.55 -26.57
CA LYS A 373 17.98 -3.69 -26.38
C LYS A 373 18.47 -3.18 -25.01
N LEU A 374 17.61 -3.19 -24.00
CA LEU A 374 17.95 -2.83 -22.62
C LEU A 374 18.34 -4.08 -21.80
N PRO A 375 19.31 -3.95 -20.88
CA PRO A 375 19.74 -5.05 -20.02
C PRO A 375 18.64 -5.44 -19.02
N SER A 376 18.19 -6.69 -19.08
CA SER A 376 17.20 -7.24 -18.14
C SER A 376 17.19 -8.77 -18.21
N GLY A 377 16.59 -9.42 -17.22
CA GLY A 377 16.43 -10.87 -17.24
C GLY A 377 15.62 -11.43 -16.07
N VAL A 378 15.56 -12.76 -16.00
CA VAL A 378 14.89 -13.48 -14.92
C VAL A 378 15.92 -14.35 -14.22
N PHE A 379 16.01 -14.20 -12.91
CA PHE A 379 16.86 -15.03 -12.05
C PHE A 379 16.21 -16.40 -11.83
N ASN A 380 16.97 -17.46 -12.09
CA ASN A 380 16.51 -18.83 -11.92
C ASN A 380 16.92 -19.36 -10.53
N THR A 381 16.03 -19.21 -9.56
CA THR A 381 16.25 -19.62 -8.17
C THR A 381 16.59 -21.11 -8.04
N SER A 382 15.99 -21.98 -8.85
CA SER A 382 16.24 -23.44 -8.80
C SER A 382 17.69 -23.77 -9.16
N ASP A 383 18.20 -23.21 -10.26
CA ASP A 383 19.56 -23.50 -10.71
C ASP A 383 20.60 -22.84 -9.81
N SER A 384 20.36 -21.60 -9.35
CA SER A 384 21.21 -20.96 -8.36
C SER A 384 21.28 -21.74 -7.04
N MET A 385 20.17 -22.32 -6.57
CA MET A 385 20.19 -23.16 -5.37
C MET A 385 20.96 -24.47 -5.57
N LYS A 386 20.93 -25.07 -6.77
CA LYS A 386 21.76 -26.25 -7.08
C LYS A 386 23.25 -25.88 -7.06
N GLU A 387 23.62 -24.76 -7.67
CA GLU A 387 24.99 -24.23 -7.69
C GLU A 387 25.52 -24.01 -6.26
N ILE A 388 24.74 -23.32 -5.42
CA ILE A 388 25.09 -23.04 -4.04
C ILE A 388 25.24 -24.34 -3.23
N LYS A 389 24.26 -25.26 -3.31
CA LYS A 389 24.32 -26.53 -2.56
C LYS A 389 25.54 -27.35 -2.97
N SER A 390 25.87 -27.37 -4.26
CA SER A 390 27.08 -28.04 -4.77
C SER A 390 28.35 -27.40 -4.20
N ALA A 391 28.45 -26.07 -4.22
CA ALA A 391 29.60 -25.35 -3.69
C ALA A 391 29.79 -25.55 -2.17
N LEU A 392 28.70 -25.52 -1.40
CA LEU A 392 28.74 -25.77 0.05
C LEU A 392 29.15 -27.21 0.36
N LYS A 393 28.68 -28.19 -0.43
CA LYS A 393 29.10 -29.58 -0.31
C LYS A 393 30.59 -29.77 -0.60
N ILE A 394 31.12 -29.08 -1.61
CA ILE A 394 32.56 -29.12 -1.92
C ILE A 394 33.38 -28.51 -0.78
N ALA A 395 32.93 -27.38 -0.23
CA ALA A 395 33.65 -26.65 0.82
C ALA A 395 33.62 -27.36 2.18
N PHE A 396 32.49 -27.98 2.54
CA PHE A 396 32.20 -28.42 3.91
C PHE A 396 31.75 -29.90 4.04
N GLY A 397 31.80 -30.65 2.94
CA GLY A 397 31.32 -32.03 2.86
C GLY A 397 29.79 -32.14 2.83
N GLU A 398 29.27 -33.37 2.87
CA GLU A 398 27.82 -33.62 2.85
C GLU A 398 27.09 -32.89 3.99
N GLY A 399 25.92 -32.32 3.67
CA GLY A 399 25.12 -31.59 4.63
C GLY A 399 23.99 -30.75 4.05
N GLU A 400 22.87 -30.68 4.75
CA GLU A 400 21.75 -29.78 4.44
C GLU A 400 21.99 -28.39 5.07
N PHE A 401 22.79 -27.56 4.41
CA PHE A 401 23.16 -26.23 4.92
C PHE A 401 22.06 -25.17 4.79
N ILE A 402 21.11 -25.35 3.86
CA ILE A 402 20.04 -24.39 3.57
C ILE A 402 18.70 -24.98 4.00
N ARG A 403 17.95 -24.24 4.81
CA ARG A 403 16.60 -24.60 5.27
C ARG A 403 15.52 -24.14 4.30
N ALA A 404 15.65 -22.93 3.78
CA ALA A 404 14.65 -22.28 2.94
C ALA A 404 15.26 -21.10 2.18
N THR A 405 14.53 -20.63 1.18
CA THR A 405 14.74 -19.36 0.50
C THR A 405 13.42 -18.59 0.46
N ASP A 406 13.45 -17.32 0.85
CA ASP A 406 12.28 -16.45 0.79
C ASP A 406 12.73 -14.99 0.77
N ASN A 407 11.99 -14.11 0.10
CA ASN A 407 12.29 -12.67 0.00
C ASN A 407 13.74 -12.37 -0.48
N SER A 408 14.25 -13.14 -1.44
CA SER A 408 15.66 -13.10 -1.88
C SER A 408 16.68 -13.32 -0.75
N GLN A 409 16.27 -14.00 0.31
CA GLN A 409 17.10 -14.37 1.45
C GLN A 409 17.22 -15.89 1.58
N ILE A 410 18.38 -16.36 2.00
CA ILE A 410 18.69 -17.76 2.31
C ILE A 410 18.65 -17.93 3.82
N TYR A 411 17.90 -18.93 4.29
CA TYR A 411 17.84 -19.33 5.69
C TYR A 411 18.76 -20.53 5.89
N LEU A 412 19.75 -20.39 6.77
CA LEU A 412 20.78 -21.37 7.01
C LEU A 412 20.39 -22.34 8.13
N ASN A 413 20.93 -23.55 8.05
CA ASN A 413 20.73 -24.59 9.05
C ASN A 413 21.78 -24.47 10.16
N GLU A 414 21.45 -23.78 11.24
CA GLU A 414 22.38 -23.62 12.36
C GLU A 414 22.82 -24.93 13.03
N ASN A 415 21.99 -25.98 12.99
CA ASN A 415 22.35 -27.26 13.62
C ASN A 415 23.58 -27.87 12.95
N ILE A 416 23.57 -27.92 11.62
CA ILE A 416 24.70 -28.50 10.87
C ILE A 416 25.92 -27.58 10.89
N MET A 417 25.71 -26.26 10.92
CA MET A 417 26.79 -25.30 11.10
C MET A 417 27.50 -25.49 12.43
N ARG A 418 26.75 -25.67 13.55
CA ARG A 418 27.33 -25.96 14.87
C ARG A 418 28.07 -27.30 14.89
N GLU A 419 27.47 -28.35 14.33
CA GLU A 419 28.08 -29.69 14.26
C GLU A 419 29.44 -29.65 13.55
N LYS A 420 29.49 -28.96 12.40
CA LYS A 420 30.70 -28.85 11.58
C LYS A 420 31.61 -27.67 11.97
N LYS A 421 31.25 -26.87 12.98
CA LYS A 421 31.97 -25.68 13.45
C LYS A 421 32.21 -24.63 12.35
N ILE A 422 31.17 -24.36 11.55
CA ILE A 422 31.19 -23.41 10.44
C ILE A 422 30.47 -22.12 10.85
N SER A 423 31.07 -20.96 10.57
CA SER A 423 30.46 -19.65 10.84
C SER A 423 29.58 -19.16 9.68
N TYR A 424 28.70 -18.19 9.96
CA TYR A 424 27.91 -17.49 8.92
C TYR A 424 28.80 -16.91 7.83
N ALA A 425 29.88 -16.22 8.21
CA ALA A 425 30.83 -15.62 7.28
C ALA A 425 31.48 -16.66 6.34
N GLN A 426 31.77 -17.88 6.82
CA GLN A 426 32.33 -18.94 5.97
C GLN A 426 31.32 -19.44 4.93
N ILE A 427 30.05 -19.59 5.30
CA ILE A 427 29.00 -19.96 4.34
C ILE A 427 28.76 -18.82 3.35
N HIS A 428 28.63 -17.59 3.86
CA HIS A 428 28.43 -16.39 3.03
C HIS A 428 29.52 -16.25 1.96
N GLU A 429 30.80 -16.41 2.32
CA GLU A 429 31.90 -16.31 1.35
C GLU A 429 31.77 -17.36 0.25
N VAL A 430 31.43 -18.62 0.57
CA VAL A 430 31.22 -19.67 -0.44
C VAL A 430 30.03 -19.32 -1.35
N VAL A 431 28.91 -18.87 -0.78
CA VAL A 431 27.73 -18.46 -1.56
C VAL A 431 28.07 -17.28 -2.48
N ARG A 432 28.74 -16.27 -1.94
CA ARG A 432 29.14 -15.06 -2.66
C ARG A 432 30.08 -15.38 -3.82
N GLN A 433 31.14 -16.16 -3.59
CA GLN A 433 32.07 -16.57 -4.66
C GLN A 433 31.42 -17.45 -5.72
N THR A 434 30.34 -18.15 -5.38
CA THR A 434 29.57 -18.95 -6.34
C THR A 434 28.71 -18.05 -7.21
N LEU A 435 27.93 -17.15 -6.60
CA LEU A 435 26.92 -16.37 -7.30
C LEU A 435 27.47 -15.15 -8.04
N LEU A 436 28.59 -14.55 -7.60
CA LEU A 436 29.22 -13.41 -8.31
C LEU A 436 29.80 -13.77 -9.69
N LYS A 437 29.79 -15.06 -10.05
CA LYS A 437 30.14 -15.52 -11.41
C LYS A 437 28.99 -15.38 -12.39
N ARG A 438 27.77 -15.11 -11.90
CA ARG A 438 26.57 -14.98 -12.72
C ARG A 438 26.35 -13.52 -13.11
N GLU A 439 25.88 -13.29 -14.34
CA GLU A 439 25.60 -11.95 -14.85
C GLU A 439 24.31 -11.34 -14.28
N ASP A 440 23.45 -12.13 -13.64
CA ASP A 440 22.18 -11.69 -13.05
C ASP A 440 22.32 -11.21 -11.59
N VAL A 441 23.45 -11.50 -10.92
CA VAL A 441 23.71 -11.15 -9.52
C VAL A 441 24.58 -9.90 -9.43
N ALA A 442 24.10 -8.89 -8.71
CA ALA A 442 24.86 -7.68 -8.41
C ALA A 442 25.75 -7.88 -7.17
N ASP A 443 25.22 -8.50 -6.11
CA ASP A 443 25.97 -8.79 -4.90
C ASP A 443 25.30 -9.89 -4.05
N VAL A 444 26.01 -10.38 -3.04
CA VAL A 444 25.51 -11.30 -2.03
C VAL A 444 25.90 -10.77 -0.65
N ILE A 445 24.91 -10.48 0.18
CA ILE A 445 25.08 -9.73 1.43
C ILE A 445 24.96 -10.65 2.63
N ASP A 446 25.93 -10.56 3.55
CA ASP A 446 25.86 -11.19 4.87
C ASP A 446 24.97 -10.34 5.78
N LEU A 447 23.77 -10.85 6.10
CA LEU A 447 22.81 -10.13 6.94
C LEU A 447 23.25 -10.10 8.42
N HIS A 448 24.24 -10.89 8.81
CA HIS A 448 24.86 -10.85 10.15
C HIS A 448 26.01 -9.83 10.25
N ASN A 449 26.48 -9.28 9.11
CA ASN A 449 27.59 -8.34 9.07
C ASN A 449 27.42 -7.23 8.03
N LEU A 450 26.32 -6.47 8.15
CA LEU A 450 26.02 -5.35 7.26
C LEU A 450 27.06 -4.24 7.26
N ALA A 451 27.89 -4.13 8.31
CA ALA A 451 28.94 -3.11 8.40
C ALA A 451 30.05 -3.27 7.33
N ASN A 452 30.26 -4.50 6.84
CA ASN A 452 31.24 -4.82 5.81
C ASN A 452 30.62 -4.95 4.40
N SER A 453 29.35 -4.56 4.24
CA SER A 453 28.65 -4.63 2.96
C SER A 453 29.23 -3.67 1.93
N THR A 454 29.28 -4.09 0.67
CA THR A 454 29.67 -3.28 -0.49
C THR A 454 28.50 -2.53 -1.13
N LEU A 455 27.29 -2.62 -0.56
CA LEU A 455 26.13 -1.91 -1.07
C LEU A 455 26.32 -0.38 -0.98
N PRO A 456 25.83 0.38 -1.99
CA PRO A 456 25.59 1.80 -1.86
C PRO A 456 24.82 2.13 -0.57
N GLU A 457 25.15 3.26 0.05
CA GLU A 457 24.63 3.62 1.38
C GLU A 457 23.09 3.60 1.46
N TYR A 458 22.40 4.08 0.42
CA TYR A 458 20.93 4.08 0.40
C TYR A 458 20.37 2.64 0.37
N GLN A 459 20.98 1.73 -0.40
CA GLN A 459 20.55 0.32 -0.45
C GLN A 459 20.87 -0.39 0.87
N LEU A 460 22.02 -0.08 1.47
CA LEU A 460 22.37 -0.61 2.79
C LEU A 460 21.33 -0.20 3.84
N ASN A 461 20.86 1.05 3.81
CA ASN A 461 19.78 1.49 4.70
C ASN A 461 18.47 0.76 4.41
N TYR A 462 18.14 0.49 3.14
CA TYR A 462 16.93 -0.26 2.81
C TYR A 462 16.98 -1.70 3.35
N VAL A 463 18.14 -2.36 3.23
CA VAL A 463 18.35 -3.70 3.79
C VAL A 463 18.27 -3.67 5.31
N LYS A 464 18.88 -2.69 5.98
CA LYS A 464 18.78 -2.52 7.44
C LYS A 464 17.33 -2.35 7.89
N ASN A 465 16.57 -1.52 7.20
CA ASN A 465 15.18 -1.25 7.56
C ASN A 465 14.25 -2.44 7.28
N GLY A 466 14.62 -3.32 6.35
CA GLY A 466 13.94 -4.58 6.06
C GLY A 466 14.30 -5.76 6.97
N LEU A 467 15.38 -5.65 7.74
CA LEU A 467 15.95 -6.77 8.49
C LEU A 467 15.30 -6.91 9.88
N ASN A 468 14.51 -7.97 10.07
CA ASN A 468 14.02 -8.37 11.39
C ASN A 468 14.82 -9.58 11.90
N PRO A 469 15.60 -9.47 12.99
CA PRO A 469 16.48 -10.55 13.46
C PRO A 469 15.80 -11.88 13.79
N ARG A 470 14.47 -11.90 13.96
CA ARG A 470 13.71 -13.11 14.29
C ARG A 470 13.00 -13.73 13.09
N ARG A 471 12.84 -12.98 12.00
CA ARG A 471 12.00 -13.37 10.85
C ARG A 471 12.80 -13.45 9.55
N SER A 472 13.83 -12.62 9.38
CA SER A 472 14.64 -12.57 8.16
C SER A 472 15.63 -13.73 8.07
N GLY A 473 16.09 -14.00 6.85
CA GLY A 473 17.14 -14.97 6.57
C GLY A 473 18.53 -14.45 6.93
N ASP A 474 19.54 -15.21 6.53
CA ASP A 474 20.93 -15.03 6.94
C ASP A 474 21.81 -14.41 5.84
N ILE A 475 21.48 -14.66 4.58
CA ILE A 475 22.20 -14.14 3.41
C ILE A 475 21.18 -13.58 2.44
N MET A 476 21.38 -12.37 1.90
CA MET A 476 20.53 -11.79 0.87
C MET A 476 21.23 -11.83 -0.49
N ILE A 477 20.51 -12.25 -1.52
CA ILE A 477 20.93 -12.16 -2.92
C ILE A 477 20.42 -10.84 -3.47
N VAL A 478 21.31 -10.02 -4.03
CA VAL A 478 20.95 -8.76 -4.70
C VAL A 478 21.16 -8.96 -6.19
N LEU A 479 20.08 -8.84 -6.96
CA LEU A 479 20.10 -8.96 -8.41
C LEU A 479 20.47 -7.64 -9.08
N ASN A 480 20.93 -7.71 -10.33
CA ASN A 480 21.15 -6.51 -11.14
C ASN A 480 19.83 -5.76 -11.43
N PRO A 481 19.87 -4.44 -11.71
CA PRO A 481 18.66 -3.68 -12.02
C PRO A 481 17.92 -4.27 -13.22
N SER A 482 16.61 -4.48 -13.11
CA SER A 482 15.76 -5.14 -14.13
C SER A 482 15.96 -6.65 -14.25
N TRP A 483 16.52 -7.27 -13.21
CA TRP A 483 16.43 -8.71 -12.95
C TRP A 483 15.56 -8.96 -11.72
N PHE A 484 14.74 -10.01 -11.80
CA PHE A 484 13.94 -10.47 -10.67
C PHE A 484 13.81 -11.99 -10.66
N GLU A 485 13.45 -12.54 -9.49
CA GLU A 485 13.06 -13.95 -9.36
C GLU A 485 11.66 -14.15 -9.93
N GLY A 486 11.47 -15.13 -10.83
CA GLY A 486 10.13 -15.40 -11.33
C GLY A 486 10.08 -16.07 -12.71
N ARG A 487 9.16 -15.57 -13.53
CA ARG A 487 8.82 -16.12 -14.85
C ARG A 487 9.19 -15.12 -15.94
N VAL A 488 9.37 -15.62 -17.15
CA VAL A 488 9.69 -14.80 -18.33
C VAL A 488 8.51 -14.01 -18.87
N GLN A 489 7.28 -14.37 -18.49
CA GLN A 489 6.05 -13.65 -18.82
C GLN A 489 5.55 -12.90 -17.60
N GLY A 490 5.02 -11.70 -17.82
CA GLY A 490 4.61 -10.79 -16.78
C GLY A 490 5.79 -10.16 -16.04
N THR A 491 5.51 -9.55 -14.91
CA THR A 491 6.53 -8.88 -14.09
C THR A 491 6.36 -9.18 -12.61
N THR A 492 7.26 -8.66 -11.79
CA THR A 492 7.15 -8.66 -10.34
C THR A 492 7.88 -7.43 -9.77
N HIS A 493 7.90 -7.35 -8.45
CA HIS A 493 8.47 -6.29 -7.65
C HIS A 493 9.17 -6.91 -6.42
N GLY A 494 9.80 -6.06 -5.60
CA GLY A 494 10.45 -6.46 -4.35
C GLY A 494 11.94 -6.12 -4.28
N SER A 495 12.47 -5.47 -5.31
CA SER A 495 13.88 -5.11 -5.41
C SER A 495 14.24 -3.85 -4.59
N LEU A 496 15.54 -3.57 -4.51
CA LEU A 496 16.09 -2.37 -3.88
C LEU A 496 16.01 -1.13 -4.78
N TYR A 497 15.43 -1.24 -5.98
CA TYR A 497 15.54 -0.22 -7.02
C TYR A 497 14.34 0.72 -7.07
N ARG A 498 14.53 1.86 -7.75
CA ARG A 498 13.57 2.96 -7.73
C ARG A 498 12.26 2.69 -8.45
N TYR A 499 12.23 1.79 -9.43
CA TYR A 499 10.98 1.39 -10.08
C TYR A 499 10.04 0.63 -9.14
N ASP A 500 10.57 -0.03 -8.09
CA ASP A 500 9.77 -0.68 -7.05
C ASP A 500 9.53 0.20 -5.82
N THR A 501 10.43 1.16 -5.53
CA THR A 501 10.29 2.02 -4.35
C THR A 501 9.53 3.31 -4.62
N HIS A 502 9.49 3.85 -5.86
CA HIS A 502 8.85 5.13 -6.18
C HIS A 502 7.36 4.99 -6.46
N VAL A 503 6.54 5.49 -5.54
CA VAL A 503 5.08 5.34 -5.56
C VAL A 503 4.37 6.68 -5.37
N PRO A 504 3.10 6.82 -5.79
CA PRO A 504 2.32 8.03 -5.53
C PRO A 504 2.13 8.27 -4.03
N LEU A 505 2.04 9.54 -3.65
CA LEU A 505 1.46 9.97 -2.38
C LEU A 505 0.68 11.26 -2.63
N LEU A 506 -0.64 11.16 -2.57
CA LEU A 506 -1.56 12.26 -2.77
C LEU A 506 -2.39 12.45 -1.49
N PHE A 507 -2.49 13.67 -0.99
CA PHE A 507 -3.45 14.04 0.07
C PHE A 507 -4.57 14.89 -0.53
N TYR A 508 -5.80 14.73 -0.04
CA TYR A 508 -6.96 15.48 -0.53
C TYR A 508 -8.02 15.71 0.55
N GLY A 509 -8.80 16.79 0.42
CA GLY A 509 -9.96 17.08 1.27
C GLY A 509 -9.65 17.96 2.49
N TRP A 510 -10.14 17.56 3.66
CA TRP A 510 -10.17 18.31 4.90
C TRP A 510 -8.81 18.95 5.23
N LYS A 511 -8.77 20.28 5.21
CA LYS A 511 -7.59 21.10 5.50
C LYS A 511 -6.31 20.70 4.74
N VAL A 512 -6.40 19.99 3.62
CA VAL A 512 -5.24 19.73 2.77
C VAL A 512 -4.95 20.98 1.93
N LYS A 513 -3.70 21.44 1.95
CA LYS A 513 -3.22 22.53 1.11
C LYS A 513 -3.12 22.04 -0.33
N THR A 514 -3.57 22.84 -1.29
CA THR A 514 -3.33 22.53 -2.71
C THR A 514 -1.87 22.83 -3.06
N GLY A 515 -1.18 21.88 -3.69
CA GLY A 515 0.21 22.07 -4.12
C GLY A 515 0.94 20.78 -4.39
N GLU A 516 2.25 20.87 -4.54
CA GLU A 516 3.12 19.71 -4.71
C GLU A 516 4.47 19.95 -4.03
N THR A 517 5.20 18.86 -3.77
CA THR A 517 6.58 18.90 -3.31
C THR A 517 7.43 17.88 -4.06
N THR A 518 8.68 18.23 -4.32
CA THR A 518 9.71 17.32 -4.85
C THR A 518 10.73 16.92 -3.77
N ILE A 519 10.56 17.43 -2.54
CA ILE A 519 11.32 16.97 -1.38
C ILE A 519 11.04 15.49 -1.18
N ARG A 520 12.09 14.71 -0.87
CA ARG A 520 11.98 13.28 -0.55
C ARG A 520 11.01 13.11 0.62
N THR A 521 9.99 12.32 0.42
CA THR A 521 9.15 11.75 1.49
C THR A 521 9.33 10.24 1.49
N ASN A 522 9.10 9.63 2.62
CA ASN A 522 9.13 8.18 2.78
C ASN A 522 7.71 7.65 3.08
N ILE A 523 7.47 6.38 2.79
CA ILE A 523 6.20 5.73 3.12
C ILE A 523 5.89 5.80 4.62
N SER A 524 6.91 5.69 5.46
CA SER A 524 6.80 5.84 6.90
C SER A 524 6.22 7.20 7.33
N ASP A 525 6.31 8.24 6.49
CA ASP A 525 5.86 9.60 6.81
C ASP A 525 4.32 9.76 6.72
N ILE A 526 3.61 8.80 6.13
CA ILE A 526 2.15 8.89 5.90
C ILE A 526 1.38 8.86 7.22
N ALA A 527 1.57 7.81 8.03
CA ALA A 527 0.87 7.65 9.31
C ALA A 527 1.09 8.81 10.30
N PRO A 528 2.32 9.31 10.55
CA PRO A 528 2.53 10.46 11.42
C PRO A 528 1.92 11.75 10.84
N THR A 529 1.93 11.93 9.51
CA THR A 529 1.22 13.06 8.87
C THR A 529 -0.29 12.98 9.14
N VAL A 530 -0.90 11.80 9.02
CA VAL A 530 -2.32 11.61 9.34
C VAL A 530 -2.59 11.81 10.84
N ALA A 531 -1.68 11.38 11.73
CA ALA A 531 -1.76 11.63 13.16
C ALA A 531 -1.80 13.14 13.48
N ASP A 532 -0.96 13.93 12.79
CA ASP A 532 -0.97 15.40 12.90
C ASP A 532 -2.30 16.00 12.43
N PHE A 533 -2.85 15.57 11.28
CA PHE A 533 -4.18 16.00 10.85
C PHE A 533 -5.26 15.74 11.91
N LEU A 534 -5.15 14.62 12.63
CA LEU A 534 -6.13 14.17 13.60
C LEU A 534 -5.88 14.65 15.03
N ASN A 535 -4.74 15.30 15.31
CA ASN A 535 -4.28 15.63 16.66
C ASN A 535 -4.36 14.40 17.60
N ILE A 536 -3.76 13.28 17.19
CA ILE A 536 -3.65 12.04 17.97
C ILE A 536 -2.19 11.59 18.03
N LEU A 537 -1.90 10.60 18.88
CA LEU A 537 -0.57 10.02 18.94
C LEU A 537 -0.26 9.25 17.65
N GLU A 538 1.00 9.31 17.24
CA GLU A 538 1.51 8.43 16.18
C GLU A 538 1.48 6.96 16.61
N PRO A 539 1.52 6.02 15.66
CA PRO A 539 1.68 4.61 15.99
C PRO A 539 2.92 4.33 16.85
N ASN A 540 2.85 3.36 17.76
CA ASN A 540 3.90 3.09 18.75
C ASN A 540 5.24 2.61 18.18
N GLY A 541 5.31 2.25 16.90
CA GLY A 541 6.54 1.92 16.17
C GLY A 541 6.86 2.88 15.02
N SER A 542 6.18 4.04 14.96
CA SER A 542 6.41 5.05 13.92
C SER A 542 7.85 5.53 13.93
N ILE A 543 8.46 5.61 12.74
CA ILE A 543 9.77 6.22 12.50
C ILE A 543 9.71 7.41 11.54
N GLY A 544 8.58 7.59 10.86
CA GLY A 544 8.41 8.64 9.88
C GLY A 544 8.29 10.02 10.51
N ASN A 545 8.32 11.03 9.66
CA ASN A 545 8.18 12.42 10.05
C ASN A 545 6.91 13.02 9.44
N VAL A 546 6.30 13.98 10.13
CA VAL A 546 5.19 14.76 9.57
C VAL A 546 5.65 15.52 8.32
N ILE A 547 4.96 15.32 7.20
CA ILE A 547 5.27 16.02 5.95
C ILE A 547 4.80 17.47 6.06
N SER A 548 5.77 18.38 6.14
CA SER A 548 5.51 19.81 6.29
C SER A 548 4.82 20.40 5.05
N GLY A 549 3.85 21.29 5.29
CA GLY A 549 3.17 22.04 4.23
C GLY A 549 1.99 21.33 3.57
N VAL A 550 1.67 20.09 3.96
CA VAL A 550 0.49 19.35 3.47
C VAL A 550 -0.80 19.86 4.11
N LYS A 551 -0.78 20.18 5.40
CA LYS A 551 -1.92 20.71 6.17
C LYS A 551 -1.97 22.25 6.10
N LYS A 552 -3.18 22.82 5.95
CA LYS A 552 -3.47 24.26 5.89
C LYS A 552 -3.26 24.98 7.21
#